data_AF-A0A3M1IM01-F1
#
_entry.id   AF-A0A3M1IM01-F1
#
_cell.length_a   1.000
_cell.length_b   1.000
_cell.length_c   1.000
_cell.angle_alpha   90.00
_cell.angle_beta   90.00
_cell.angle_gamma   90.00
#
_symmetry.space_group_name_H-M   'P 1'
#
loop_
_entity.id
_entity.type
_entity.pdbx_description
1 polymer ?
#
loop_
_entity_poly.entity_id
_entity_poly.type
_entity_poly.pdbx_seq_one_letter_code
_entity_poly.pdbx_strand_id
1 'polypeptide(L)'
;MIRKLLIALTLGTSLALGGCLGESSPAETLTQIEELQAKKFDMTQEQKTRVAELVAKGKTALEAGNSEAASTALNEALEILKRARDAALFNKAD
;
A
#
# COMPACT_ATOMS: atom_id res chain seq x y z
N MET A 1 42.76 18.85 6.01
CA MET A 1 41.91 18.14 6.99
C MET A 1 40.93 19.13 7.62
N ILE A 2 39.73 18.65 7.99
CA ILE A 2 38.58 19.34 8.63
C ILE A 2 37.41 19.70 7.68
N ARG A 3 36.51 18.72 7.57
CA ARG A 3 35.03 18.76 7.75
C ARG A 3 34.26 20.00 7.28
N LYS A 4 33.29 19.80 6.37
CA LYS A 4 31.91 20.30 6.54
C LYS A 4 30.89 19.26 6.04
N LEU A 5 30.28 18.62 7.02
CA LEU A 5 29.02 17.87 6.99
C LEU A 5 27.85 18.84 6.67
N LEU A 6 26.66 18.28 6.38
CA LEU A 6 25.31 18.86 6.20
C LEU A 6 24.88 18.81 4.72
N ILE A 7 24.29 17.72 4.22
CA ILE A 7 22.92 17.23 4.48
C ILE A 7 21.93 18.39 4.59
N ALA A 8 21.37 18.78 3.45
CA ALA A 8 20.12 19.52 3.38
C ALA A 8 19.18 18.70 2.48
N LEU A 9 18.60 17.66 3.08
CA LEU A 9 17.56 16.83 2.48
C LEU A 9 16.22 17.58 2.65
N THR A 10 15.97 18.59 1.84
CA THR A 10 14.65 19.22 1.76
C THR A 10 13.80 18.51 0.73
N LEU A 11 13.29 17.32 1.06
CA LEU A 11 12.10 16.77 0.41
C LEU A 11 10.87 17.26 1.18
N GLY A 12 10.50 18.51 0.91
CA GLY A 12 9.18 19.03 1.20
C GLY A 12 8.28 18.82 0.00
N THR A 13 7.76 17.60 -0.19
CA THR A 13 6.64 17.37 -1.11
C THR A 13 5.36 17.33 -0.30
N SER A 14 4.67 18.46 -0.29
CA SER A 14 3.29 18.58 0.15
C SER A 14 2.40 17.68 -0.71
N LEU A 15 2.09 16.48 -0.23
CA LEU A 15 1.03 15.64 -0.79
C LEU A 15 -0.33 16.20 -0.35
N ALA A 16 -0.74 17.28 -1.00
CA ALA A 16 -2.13 17.70 -1.02
C ALA A 16 -2.86 16.87 -2.10
N LEU A 17 -3.11 15.58 -1.82
CA LEU A 17 -4.08 14.79 -2.59
C LEU A 17 -5.48 15.19 -2.08
N GLY A 18 -5.96 16.33 -2.58
CA GLY A 18 -7.36 16.66 -2.55
C GLY A 18 -8.12 15.58 -3.33
N GLY A 19 -8.87 14.77 -2.60
CA GLY A 19 -9.71 13.71 -3.16
C GLY A 19 -10.75 14.28 -4.12
N CYS A 20 -10.60 13.97 -5.40
CA CYS A 20 -11.75 13.87 -6.28
C CYS A 20 -12.46 12.56 -5.94
N LEU A 21 -13.77 12.64 -5.70
CA LEU A 21 -14.68 11.54 -5.41
C LEU A 21 -14.79 10.61 -6.63
N GLY A 22 -13.78 9.77 -6.83
CA GLY A 22 -13.73 8.68 -7.81
C GLY A 22 -13.06 7.47 -7.16
N GLU A 23 -13.28 6.28 -7.71
CA GLU A 23 -12.52 5.09 -7.32
C GLU A 23 -11.02 5.42 -7.29
N SER A 24 -10.35 5.09 -6.18
CA SER A 24 -8.91 5.33 -6.03
C SER A 24 -8.17 4.72 -7.22
N SER A 25 -7.26 5.48 -7.80
CA SER A 25 -6.40 4.99 -8.87
C SER A 25 -5.57 3.80 -8.36
N PRO A 26 -5.16 2.86 -9.23
CA PRO A 26 -4.37 1.71 -8.78
C PRO A 26 -3.04 2.12 -8.12
N ALA A 27 -2.47 3.29 -8.44
CA ALA A 27 -1.31 3.83 -7.75
C ALA A 27 -1.61 4.27 -6.30
N GLU A 28 -2.77 4.90 -6.07
CA GLU A 28 -3.23 5.25 -4.72
C GLU A 28 -3.58 3.98 -3.92
N THR A 29 -4.21 2.99 -4.55
CA THR A 29 -4.48 1.68 -3.92
C THR A 29 -3.17 1.00 -3.51
N LEU A 30 -2.13 1.03 -4.37
CA LEU A 30 -0.83 0.48 -4.02
C LEU A 30 -0.20 1.20 -2.81
N THR A 31 -0.34 2.53 -2.73
CA THR A 31 0.15 3.30 -1.58
C THR A 31 -0.57 2.87 -0.30
N GLN A 32 -1.90 2.72 -0.34
CA GLN A 32 -2.69 2.24 0.81
C GLN A 32 -2.28 0.82 1.26
N ILE A 33 -1.98 -0.07 0.31
CA ILE A 33 -1.46 -1.41 0.60
C ILE A 33 -0.13 -1.31 1.35
N GLU A 34 0.80 -0.50 0.87
CA GLU A 34 2.12 -0.34 1.49
C GLU A 34 2.00 0.23 2.92
N GLU A 35 1.10 1.19 3.12
CA GLU A 35 0.77 1.73 4.44
C GLU A 35 0.20 0.66 5.39
N LEU A 36 -0.74 -0.17 4.93
CA LEU A 36 -1.32 -1.24 5.75
C LEU A 36 -0.33 -2.38 6.02
N GLN A 37 0.52 -2.75 5.06
CA GLN A 37 1.58 -3.73 5.26
C GLN A 37 2.60 -3.26 6.31
N ALA A 38 2.91 -1.95 6.34
CA ALA A 38 3.78 -1.37 7.36
C ALA A 38 3.20 -1.49 8.78
N LYS A 39 1.88 -1.62 8.95
CA LYS A 39 1.24 -1.86 10.25
C LYS A 39 1.42 -3.28 10.77
N LYS A 40 1.85 -4.23 9.92
CA LYS A 40 2.16 -5.63 10.31
C LYS A 40 1.04 -6.32 11.08
N PHE A 41 -0.20 -6.19 10.60
CA PHE A 41 -1.33 -6.93 11.17
C PHE A 41 -1.08 -8.44 11.11
N ASP A 42 -1.60 -9.17 12.09
CA ASP A 42 -1.52 -10.62 12.10
C ASP A 42 -2.32 -11.20 10.93
N MET A 43 -1.66 -12.07 10.18
CA MET A 43 -2.19 -12.71 8.98
C MET A 43 -1.68 -14.14 8.91
N THR A 44 -2.49 -15.02 8.34
CA THR A 44 -2.06 -16.39 8.04
C THR A 44 -0.97 -16.38 6.97
N GLN A 45 -0.18 -17.45 6.89
CA GLN A 45 0.85 -17.57 5.86
C GLN A 45 0.25 -17.53 4.45
N GLU A 46 -0.91 -18.16 4.25
CA GLU A 46 -1.64 -18.13 2.98
C GLU A 46 -2.06 -16.70 2.60
N GLN A 47 -2.61 -15.93 3.53
CA GLN A 47 -2.98 -14.54 3.29
C GLN A 47 -1.76 -13.69 2.92
N LYS A 48 -0.63 -13.88 3.61
CA LYS A 48 0.63 -13.17 3.30
C LYS A 48 1.12 -13.48 1.89
N THR A 49 1.17 -14.76 1.52
CA THR A 49 1.54 -15.20 0.17
C THR A 49 0.60 -14.61 -0.86
N ARG A 50 -0.72 -14.69 -0.64
CA ARG A 50 -1.72 -14.18 -1.57
C ARG A 50 -1.60 -12.66 -1.78
N VAL A 51 -1.41 -11.89 -0.71
CA VAL A 51 -1.18 -10.44 -0.82
C VAL A 51 0.10 -10.16 -1.61
N ALA A 52 1.20 -10.87 -1.36
CA ALA A 52 2.44 -10.68 -2.10
C ALA A 52 2.28 -10.96 -3.61
N GLU A 53 1.60 -12.05 -3.97
CA GLU A 53 1.29 -12.38 -5.37
C GLU A 53 0.44 -11.32 -6.05
N LEU A 54 -0.62 -10.86 -5.39
CA LEU A 54 -1.53 -9.85 -5.91
C LEU A 54 -0.84 -8.49 -6.09
N VAL A 55 0.02 -8.11 -5.14
CA VAL A 55 0.83 -6.88 -5.25
C VAL A 55 1.81 -6.98 -6.40
N ALA A 56 2.51 -8.11 -6.55
CA ALA A 56 3.42 -8.33 -7.67
C ALA A 56 2.68 -8.25 -9.01
N LYS A 57 1.53 -8.94 -9.12
CA LYS A 57 0.67 -8.91 -10.32
C LYS A 57 0.18 -7.49 -10.63
N GLY A 58 -0.22 -6.74 -9.61
CA GLY A 58 -0.65 -5.35 -9.74
C GLY A 58 0.46 -4.42 -10.24
N LYS A 59 1.67 -4.55 -9.68
CA LYS A 59 2.86 -3.79 -10.11
C LYS A 59 3.24 -4.11 -11.57
N THR A 60 3.27 -5.38 -11.94
CA THR A 60 3.52 -5.79 -13.35
C THR A 60 2.46 -5.25 -14.30
N ALA A 61 1.19 -5.25 -13.90
CA ALA A 61 0.12 -4.69 -14.72
C ALA A 61 0.24 -3.16 -14.90
N LEU A 62 0.65 -2.42 -13.85
CA LEU A 62 0.96 -0.98 -13.95
C LEU A 62 2.12 -0.71 -14.91
N GLU A 63 3.20 -1.48 -14.82
CA GLU A 63 4.35 -1.38 -15.71
C GLU A 63 3.98 -1.65 -17.18
N ALA A 64 3.01 -2.54 -17.40
CA ALA A 64 2.46 -2.84 -18.73
C ALA A 64 1.39 -1.82 -19.21
N GLY A 65 1.06 -0.80 -18.41
CA GLY A 65 0.01 0.17 -18.72
C GLY A 65 -1.42 -0.38 -18.64
N ASN A 66 -1.61 -1.56 -18.05
CA ASN A 66 -2.92 -2.19 -17.88
C ASN A 66 -3.55 -1.81 -16.54
N SER A 67 -4.14 -0.61 -16.49
CA SER A 67 -4.75 -0.06 -15.27
C SER A 67 -5.89 -0.91 -14.72
N GLU A 68 -6.70 -1.56 -15.56
CA GLU A 68 -7.83 -2.39 -15.11
C GLU A 68 -7.35 -3.65 -14.39
N ALA A 69 -6.38 -4.37 -14.98
CA ALA A 69 -5.79 -5.54 -14.35
C ALA A 69 -5.02 -5.17 -13.06
N ALA A 70 -4.36 -4.02 -13.05
CA ALA A 70 -3.72 -3.47 -11.86
C ALA A 70 -4.74 -3.20 -10.75
N SER A 71 -5.79 -2.43 -11.02
CA SER A 71 -6.86 -2.13 -10.06
C SER A 71 -7.48 -3.40 -9.49
N THR A 72 -7.78 -4.38 -10.34
CA THR A 72 -8.36 -5.65 -9.91
C THR A 72 -7.45 -6.37 -8.90
N ALA A 73 -6.17 -6.55 -9.23
CA ALA A 73 -5.24 -7.26 -8.36
C ALA A 73 -4.97 -6.50 -7.06
N LEU A 74 -4.79 -5.18 -7.13
CA LEU A 74 -4.48 -4.35 -5.97
C LEU A 74 -5.67 -4.19 -5.04
N ASN A 75 -6.90 -4.06 -5.57
CA ASN A 75 -8.09 -4.00 -4.72
C ASN A 75 -8.30 -5.32 -3.97
N GLU A 76 -8.05 -6.47 -4.59
CA GLU A 76 -8.12 -7.77 -3.90
C GLU A 76 -7.09 -7.86 -2.76
N ALA A 77 -5.85 -7.39 -2.98
CA ALA A 77 -4.83 -7.34 -1.93
C ALA A 77 -5.23 -6.41 -0.79
N LEU A 78 -5.78 -5.24 -1.12
CA LEU A 78 -6.24 -4.24 -0.16
C LEU A 78 -7.35 -4.80 0.74
N GLU A 79 -8.32 -5.52 0.18
CA GLU A 79 -9.41 -6.12 0.96
C GLU A 79 -8.91 -7.16 1.96
N ILE A 80 -7.92 -7.99 1.61
CA ILE A 80 -7.31 -8.93 2.55
C ILE A 80 -6.66 -8.18 3.73
N LEU A 81 -5.93 -7.09 3.44
CA LEU A 81 -5.28 -6.27 4.47
C LEU A 81 -6.29 -5.54 5.36
N LYS A 82 -7.40 -5.03 4.81
CA LYS A 82 -8.48 -4.43 5.59
C LYS A 82 -9.11 -5.44 6.55
N ARG A 83 -9.36 -6.67 6.09
CA ARG A 83 -9.87 -7.74 6.96
C ARG A 83 -8.90 -8.07 8.09
N ALA A 84 -7.60 -8.11 7.81
CA ALA A 84 -6.58 -8.31 8.83
C ALA A 84 -6.54 -7.16 9.86
N ARG A 85 -6.65 -5.91 9.40
CA ARG A 85 -6.80 -4.74 10.26
C ARG A 85 -8.05 -4.86 11.14
N ASP A 86 -9.20 -5.18 10.55
CA ASP A 86 -10.48 -5.23 11.26
C ASP A 86 -10.47 -6.34 12.33
N ALA A 87 -9.88 -7.50 12.03
CA ALA A 87 -9.65 -8.55 13.02
C ALA A 87 -8.72 -8.09 14.15
N ALA A 88 -7.64 -7.36 13.84
CA ALA A 88 -6.73 -6.81 14.84
C ALA A 88 -7.39 -5.72 15.71
N LEU A 89 -8.31 -4.93 15.16
CA LEU A 89 -9.09 -3.95 15.91
C LEU A 89 -10.09 -4.63 16.84
N PHE A 90 -10.78 -5.66 16.35
CA PHE A 90 -11.73 -6.44 17.15
C PHE A 90 -11.04 -7.11 18.35
N ASN A 91 -9.90 -7.77 18.14
CA ASN A 91 -9.13 -8.42 19.20
C ASN A 91 -8.52 -7.46 20.25
N LYS A 92 -8.50 -6.15 19.98
CA LYS A 92 -8.05 -5.13 20.94
C LYS A 92 -9.19 -4.47 21.72
N ALA A 93 -10.43 -4.70 21.28
CA ALA A 93 -11.62 -4.17 21.93
C ALA A 93 -12.15 -5.07 23.06
N ASP A 94 -11.68 -6.33 23.09
CA ASP A 94 -11.80 -7.27 24.23
C ASP A 94 -10.60 -7.14 25.18
#